data_AF-A0A8J4B4T0-F1
#
_entry.id   AF-A0A8J4B4T0-F1
#
_cell.length_a   1.000
_cell.length_b   1.000
_cell.length_c   1.000
_cell.angle_alpha   90.00
_cell.angle_beta   90.00
_cell.angle_gamma   90.00
#
_symmetry.space_group_name_H-M   'P 1'
#
loop_
_entity.id
_entity.type
_entity.pdbx_description
1 polymer ?
#
loop_
_entity_poly.entity_id
_entity_poly.type
_entity_poly.pdbx_seq_one_letter_code
_entity_poly.pdbx_strand_id
1 'polypeptide(L)'
;MVCNGWEAVIDTPTEKPFLEMRLSGWSPTHKQAPQQLKRFWQALMGLDAIKEGRFLNLPSDVYLLGRESWGSSLLVRQCYRGLFNRMMELRSPSINSRFLITGTPGIGKSFFAIVLMGWLAKEKEVSMIVLDLEDKRYLFTAKGTDINVAEGRKTDFNEEIENPTTWCIVDTGTATKRAANTVMLSFPDRELYKEFLKFPGTKTLYMPFWTRSEIHKCRKRLYPNLGKQTVNSLLEKWGNIPRYVLEKAMDAVAQRSLEDAIAFCRWEDIMHCVGEPETALHAAHKLVHFKVAAGKQYDQFIMNMASYYVVDKIAEKDGDNHVKHLWDLIDLATGYHEPGTRWLTGRAGRAAPVE
;
A
#
# COMPACT_ATOMS: atom_id res chain seq x y z
N MET A 1 16.88 6.15 77.66
CA MET A 1 16.38 7.39 77.04
C MET A 1 17.18 7.59 75.77
N VAL A 2 16.49 7.54 74.64
CA VAL A 2 17.03 7.38 73.29
C VAL A 2 17.50 8.74 72.75
N CYS A 3 18.60 8.73 72.00
CA CYS A 3 19.23 9.87 71.36
C CYS A 3 18.37 10.47 70.24
N ASN A 4 18.09 11.78 70.33
CA ASN A 4 17.75 12.66 69.20
C ASN A 4 19.08 13.13 68.56
N GLY A 5 19.24 13.43 67.27
CA GLY A 5 18.35 13.49 66.13
C GLY A 5 19.23 13.89 64.94
N TRP A 6 19.29 13.05 63.91
CA TRP A 6 19.80 13.39 62.59
C TRP A 6 18.64 13.13 61.63
N GLU A 7 17.83 14.14 61.34
CA GLU A 7 16.89 14.07 60.23
C GLU A 7 17.66 14.35 58.94
N ALA A 8 17.98 13.28 58.22
CA ALA A 8 18.37 13.37 56.83
C ALA A 8 17.16 13.81 56.01
N VAL A 9 17.26 14.98 55.39
CA VAL A 9 16.38 15.40 54.30
C VAL A 9 16.63 14.45 53.13
N ILE A 10 15.76 13.44 52.97
CA ILE A 10 15.70 12.65 51.74
C ILE A 10 14.91 13.50 50.75
N ASP A 11 15.64 14.29 49.98
CA ASP A 11 15.16 14.91 48.76
C ASP A 11 14.89 13.77 47.76
N THR A 12 13.62 13.38 47.60
CA THR A 12 13.22 12.41 46.57
C THR A 12 13.10 13.16 45.25
N PRO A 13 13.94 12.87 44.24
CA PRO A 13 13.75 13.45 42.92
C PRO A 13 12.44 12.91 42.35
N THR A 14 11.72 13.79 41.66
CA THR A 14 10.51 13.51 40.90
C THR A 14 10.67 12.32 39.94
N GLU A 15 10.40 11.09 40.38
CA GLU A 15 10.38 9.89 39.52
C GLU A 15 9.08 9.74 38.71
N LYS A 16 8.00 10.40 39.14
CA LYS A 16 6.67 10.36 38.48
C LYS A 16 6.70 10.77 36.99
N PRO A 17 7.33 11.90 36.60
CA PRO A 17 7.37 12.33 35.20
C PRO A 17 8.11 11.34 34.30
N PHE A 18 9.18 10.71 34.80
CA PHE A 18 9.99 9.75 34.05
C PHE A 18 9.28 8.41 33.84
N LEU A 19 8.54 7.94 34.84
CA LEU A 19 7.71 6.75 34.72
C LEU A 19 6.53 6.97 33.77
N GLU A 20 5.85 8.12 33.84
CA GLU A 20 4.79 8.47 32.87
C GLU A 20 5.34 8.61 31.44
N MET A 21 6.54 9.16 31.28
CA MET A 21 7.25 9.22 29.99
C MET A 21 7.53 7.84 29.40
N ARG A 22 8.09 6.91 30.20
CA ARG A 22 8.32 5.52 29.77
C ARG A 22 7.03 4.80 29.41
N LEU A 23 5.95 5.06 30.16
CA LEU A 23 4.61 4.54 29.87
C LEU A 23 3.91 5.22 28.69
N SER A 24 4.46 6.33 28.16
CA SER A 24 3.97 7.04 26.97
C SER A 24 4.74 6.65 25.69
N GLY A 25 5.87 5.95 25.83
CA GLY A 25 6.76 5.60 24.71
C GLY A 25 7.48 6.80 24.08
N TRP A 26 7.44 7.98 24.71
CA TRP A 26 8.05 9.20 24.19
C TRP A 26 9.33 9.56 24.95
N SER A 27 10.44 9.72 24.23
CA SER A 27 11.69 10.26 24.79
C SER A 27 11.84 11.76 24.50
N PRO A 28 12.21 12.60 25.48
CA PRO A 28 12.55 14.01 25.28
C PRO A 28 13.74 14.24 24.34
N THR A 29 14.58 13.22 24.12
CA THR A 29 15.73 13.29 23.22
C THR A 29 15.35 13.13 21.75
N HIS A 30 14.10 12.74 21.45
CA HIS A 30 13.65 12.60 20.08
C HIS A 30 13.56 13.95 19.38
N LYS A 31 14.15 14.02 18.19
CA LYS A 31 13.98 15.18 17.30
C LYS A 31 12.52 15.29 16.90
N GLN A 32 11.93 16.48 17.11
CA GLN A 32 10.57 16.75 16.70
C GLN A 32 10.43 16.67 15.17
N ALA A 33 9.37 16.04 14.70
CA ALA A 33 9.04 15.99 13.29
C ALA A 33 8.55 17.36 12.77
N PRO A 34 8.56 17.59 11.44
CA PRO A 34 8.00 18.80 10.85
C PRO A 34 6.57 19.07 11.32
N GLN A 35 6.24 20.35 11.57
CA GLN A 35 4.94 20.76 12.12
C GLN A 35 3.75 20.25 11.31
N GLN A 36 3.87 20.19 9.98
CA GLN A 36 2.82 19.65 9.10
C GLN A 36 2.53 18.17 9.36
N LEU A 37 3.54 17.37 9.70
CA LEU A 37 3.33 15.96 10.04
C LEU A 37 2.63 15.80 11.40
N LYS A 38 2.96 16.66 12.37
CA LYS A 38 2.24 16.72 13.65
C LYS A 38 0.77 17.11 13.46
N ARG A 39 0.49 18.14 12.64
CA ARG A 39 -0.88 18.55 12.29
C ARG A 39 -1.65 17.43 11.59
N PHE A 40 -1.01 16.72 10.67
CA PHE A 40 -1.58 15.54 10.03
C PHE A 40 -1.98 14.47 11.05
N TRP A 41 -1.08 14.12 11.96
CA TRP A 41 -1.35 13.07 12.96
C TRP A 41 -2.47 13.47 13.91
N GLN A 42 -2.47 14.72 14.39
CA GLN A 42 -3.54 15.29 15.21
C GLN A 42 -4.90 15.24 14.48
N ALA A 43 -4.94 15.66 13.21
CA ALA A 43 -6.15 15.62 12.42
C ALA A 43 -6.66 14.18 12.20
N LEU A 44 -5.75 13.22 11.97
CA LEU A 44 -6.11 11.81 11.80
C LEU A 44 -6.71 11.21 13.08
N MET A 45 -6.12 11.52 14.25
CA MET A 45 -6.62 11.07 15.55
C MET A 45 -7.95 11.73 15.94
N GLY A 46 -8.17 12.97 15.50
CA GLY A 46 -9.45 13.68 15.69
C GLY A 46 -10.61 13.18 14.84
N LEU A 47 -10.39 12.22 13.93
CA LEU A 47 -11.49 11.65 13.13
C LEU A 47 -12.31 10.67 13.96
N ASP A 48 -13.63 10.87 14.02
CA ASP A 48 -14.57 9.94 14.67
C ASP A 48 -14.42 8.50 14.15
N ALA A 49 -14.40 8.35 12.82
CA ALA A 49 -14.27 7.06 12.16
C ALA A 49 -13.69 7.18 10.74
N ILE A 50 -12.83 6.23 10.38
CA ILE A 50 -12.34 6.05 9.00
C ILE A 50 -13.15 4.90 8.39
N LYS A 51 -14.05 5.22 7.47
CA LYS A 51 -15.03 4.29 6.88
C LYS A 51 -14.69 3.97 5.44
N GLU A 52 -14.69 2.69 5.10
CA GLU A 52 -14.50 2.21 3.74
C GLU A 52 -15.58 2.71 2.77
N GLY A 53 -15.19 2.85 1.51
CA GLY A 53 -16.00 3.45 0.47
C GLY A 53 -16.22 4.96 0.62
N ARG A 54 -15.72 5.63 1.67
CA ARG A 54 -15.85 7.09 1.85
C ARG A 54 -14.50 7.79 1.66
N PHE A 55 -14.54 9.11 1.53
CA PHE A 55 -13.32 9.91 1.57
C PHE A 55 -12.97 10.23 3.02
N LEU A 56 -11.72 9.95 3.39
CA LEU A 56 -11.07 10.59 4.52
C LEU A 56 -10.73 12.00 4.09
N ASN A 57 -11.23 13.01 4.81
CA ASN A 57 -10.92 14.41 4.55
C ASN A 57 -10.23 14.98 5.79
N LEU A 58 -9.07 15.59 5.57
CA LEU A 58 -8.37 16.37 6.58
C LEU A 58 -8.87 17.83 6.53
N PRO A 59 -8.69 18.61 7.61
CA PRO A 59 -8.93 20.04 7.60
C PRO A 59 -8.12 20.75 6.50
N SER A 60 -8.58 21.95 6.13
CA SER A 60 -7.82 22.83 5.23
C SER A 60 -6.39 23.03 5.73
N ASP A 61 -5.43 23.09 4.80
CA ASP A 61 -4.00 23.28 5.05
C ASP A 61 -3.32 22.18 5.89
N VAL A 62 -3.98 21.03 6.04
CA VAL A 62 -3.40 19.81 6.59
C VAL A 62 -3.34 18.76 5.50
N TYR A 63 -2.15 18.22 5.24
CA TYR A 63 -1.91 17.31 4.13
C TYR A 63 -1.58 15.90 4.60
N LEU A 64 -1.90 14.91 3.78
CA LEU A 64 -1.59 13.50 4.06
C LEU A 64 -0.08 13.33 4.29
N LEU A 65 0.30 12.80 5.46
CA LEU A 65 1.70 12.71 5.92
C LEU A 65 2.47 14.05 5.85
N GLY A 66 1.78 15.18 5.97
CA GLY A 66 2.37 16.51 5.85
C GLY A 66 2.89 16.86 4.44
N ARG A 67 2.52 16.10 3.40
CA ARG A 67 2.96 16.30 2.01
C ARG A 67 1.87 16.97 1.19
N GLU A 68 2.09 18.23 0.84
CA GLU A 68 1.13 19.01 0.03
C GLU A 68 0.75 18.33 -1.28
N SER A 69 1.71 17.71 -1.96
CA SER A 69 1.49 16.98 -3.22
C SER A 69 0.54 15.77 -3.10
N TRP A 70 0.31 15.26 -1.88
CA TRP A 70 -0.65 14.18 -1.63
C TRP A 70 -2.04 14.71 -1.31
N GLY A 71 -2.18 16.02 -1.11
CA GLY A 71 -3.44 16.69 -0.81
C GLY A 71 -3.97 16.37 0.58
N SER A 72 -5.21 16.80 0.82
CA SER A 72 -5.90 16.71 2.12
C SER A 72 -7.04 15.70 2.12
N SER A 73 -7.15 14.84 1.11
CA SER A 73 -8.27 13.91 0.97
C SER A 73 -7.86 12.62 0.29
N LEU A 74 -8.40 11.50 0.77
CA LEU A 74 -8.09 10.15 0.30
C LEU A 74 -9.36 9.31 0.21
N LEU A 75 -9.54 8.57 -0.89
CA LEU A 75 -10.57 7.53 -0.95
C LEU A 75 -10.16 6.31 -0.11
N VAL A 76 -10.93 6.00 0.92
CA VAL A 76 -10.78 4.75 1.68
C VAL A 76 -11.42 3.62 0.88
N ARG A 77 -10.61 2.79 0.26
CA ARG A 77 -11.08 1.71 -0.62
C ARG A 77 -11.75 0.59 0.18
N GLN A 78 -12.69 -0.11 -0.45
CA GLN A 78 -13.35 -1.26 0.17
C GLN A 78 -12.35 -2.36 0.56
N CYS A 79 -11.37 -2.60 -0.31
CA CYS A 79 -10.34 -3.61 -0.05
C CYS A 79 -9.42 -3.26 1.14
N TYR A 80 -9.31 -2.00 1.54
CA TYR A 80 -8.50 -1.62 2.70
C TYR A 80 -9.07 -2.24 3.97
N ARG A 81 -10.39 -2.18 4.17
CA ARG A 81 -11.03 -2.77 5.33
C ARG A 81 -10.92 -4.29 5.31
N GLY A 82 -11.09 -4.90 4.14
CA GLY A 82 -10.91 -6.34 3.96
C GLY A 82 -9.48 -6.81 4.29
N LEU A 83 -8.45 -6.10 3.82
CA LEU A 83 -7.05 -6.39 4.15
C LEU A 83 -6.79 -6.23 5.65
N PHE A 84 -7.27 -5.14 6.26
CA PHE A 84 -7.11 -4.92 7.70
C PHE A 84 -7.74 -6.03 8.53
N ASN A 85 -9.00 -6.39 8.23
CA ASN A 85 -9.68 -7.49 8.92
C ASN A 85 -8.90 -8.80 8.75
N ARG A 86 -8.44 -9.12 7.54
CA ARG A 86 -7.65 -10.32 7.28
C ARG A 86 -6.34 -10.35 8.07
N MET A 87 -5.66 -9.21 8.19
CA MET A 87 -4.47 -9.10 9.03
C MET A 87 -4.79 -9.36 10.51
N MET A 88 -5.89 -8.80 11.02
CA MET A 88 -6.30 -9.04 12.41
C MET A 88 -6.71 -10.50 12.66
N GLU A 89 -7.35 -11.16 11.69
CA GLU A 89 -7.68 -12.60 11.77
C GLU A 89 -6.44 -13.49 11.78
N LEU A 90 -5.44 -13.15 10.98
CA LEU A 90 -4.19 -13.92 10.85
C LEU A 90 -3.16 -13.60 11.93
N ARG A 91 -3.43 -12.59 12.78
CA ARG A 91 -2.57 -12.20 13.90
C ARG A 91 -2.46 -13.36 14.88
N SER A 92 -1.23 -13.74 15.20
CA SER A 92 -0.97 -14.71 16.25
C SER A 92 -0.75 -14.00 17.59
N PRO A 93 -1.34 -14.48 18.69
CA PRO A 93 -1.01 -14.00 20.03
C PRO A 93 0.39 -14.42 20.50
N SER A 94 0.95 -15.49 19.93
CA SER A 94 2.20 -16.13 20.42
C SER A 94 3.46 -15.72 19.66
N ILE A 95 3.33 -15.07 18.49
CA ILE A 95 4.46 -14.61 17.67
C ILE A 95 4.14 -13.23 17.10
N ASN A 96 5.17 -12.40 16.88
CA ASN A 96 4.98 -11.08 16.28
C ASN A 96 4.35 -11.23 14.90
N SER A 97 3.34 -10.42 14.62
CA SER A 97 2.61 -10.52 13.35
C SER A 97 3.35 -9.77 12.26
N ARG A 98 3.59 -10.46 11.15
CA ARG A 98 4.36 -9.94 10.00
C ARG A 98 3.53 -10.11 8.74
N PHE A 99 3.25 -9.01 8.06
CA PHE A 99 2.44 -9.00 6.85
C PHE A 99 3.20 -8.34 5.72
N LEU A 100 3.38 -9.05 4.61
CA LEU A 100 3.74 -8.44 3.33
C LEU A 100 2.44 -8.14 2.59
N ILE A 101 2.24 -6.89 2.19
CA ILE A 101 1.14 -6.48 1.30
C ILE A 101 1.74 -6.06 -0.02
N THR A 102 1.50 -6.88 -1.05
CA THR A 102 2.02 -6.68 -2.41
C THR A 102 0.90 -6.57 -3.44
N GLY A 103 1.27 -6.38 -4.71
CA GLY A 103 0.35 -6.23 -5.84
C GLY A 103 0.83 -5.17 -6.82
N THR A 104 0.07 -4.96 -7.90
CA THR A 104 0.47 -4.08 -9.01
C THR A 104 0.96 -2.69 -8.54
N PRO A 105 2.08 -2.17 -9.08
CA PRO A 105 2.51 -0.80 -8.82
C PRO A 105 1.40 0.23 -9.13
N GLY A 106 1.24 1.25 -8.27
CA GLY A 106 0.31 2.36 -8.54
C GLY A 106 -1.16 2.17 -8.11
N ILE A 107 -1.49 1.09 -7.40
CA ILE A 107 -2.85 0.83 -6.87
C ILE A 107 -3.14 1.50 -5.51
N GLY A 108 -2.18 2.23 -4.94
CA GLY A 108 -2.35 2.97 -3.69
C GLY A 108 -2.00 2.20 -2.41
N LYS A 109 -0.93 1.40 -2.42
CA LYS A 109 -0.40 0.76 -1.19
C LYS A 109 0.06 1.79 -0.16
N SER A 110 0.83 2.80 -0.56
CA SER A 110 1.27 3.88 0.34
C SER A 110 0.09 4.66 0.97
N PHE A 111 -1.01 4.82 0.24
CA PHE A 111 -2.24 5.40 0.81
C PHE A 111 -2.95 4.46 1.79
N PHE A 112 -2.83 3.14 1.62
CA PHE A 112 -3.30 2.18 2.62
C PHE A 112 -2.54 2.33 3.94
N ALA A 113 -1.24 2.65 3.92
CA ALA A 113 -0.46 2.92 5.14
C ALA A 113 -1.14 3.96 6.03
N ILE A 114 -1.59 5.08 5.45
CA ILE A 114 -2.26 6.18 6.16
C ILE A 114 -3.54 5.69 6.86
N VAL A 115 -4.38 4.96 6.13
CA VAL A 115 -5.64 4.42 6.65
C VAL A 115 -5.36 3.39 7.75
N LEU A 116 -4.36 2.52 7.52
CA LEU A 116 -3.91 1.51 8.46
C LEU A 116 -3.41 2.14 9.77
N MET A 117 -2.62 3.23 9.69
CA MET A 117 -2.18 3.98 10.88
C MET A 117 -3.37 4.45 11.71
N GLY A 118 -4.39 5.02 11.07
CA GLY A 118 -5.58 5.52 11.75
C GLY A 118 -6.45 4.42 12.38
N TRP A 119 -6.52 3.23 11.78
CA TRP A 119 -7.19 2.09 12.39
C TRP A 119 -6.37 1.49 13.55
N LEU A 120 -5.07 1.27 13.35
CA LEU A 120 -4.19 0.72 14.38
C LEU A 120 -4.14 1.61 15.62
N ALA A 121 -4.14 2.93 15.47
CA ALA A 121 -4.13 3.85 16.61
C ALA A 121 -5.38 3.79 17.50
N LYS A 122 -6.46 3.17 17.01
CA LYS A 122 -7.70 2.94 17.78
C LYS A 122 -7.72 1.56 18.45
N GLU A 123 -6.76 0.70 18.15
CA GLU A 123 -6.63 -0.62 18.79
C GLU A 123 -5.99 -0.46 20.17
N LYS A 124 -6.64 -1.02 21.21
CA LYS A 124 -6.25 -0.83 22.62
C LYS A 124 -4.82 -1.30 22.93
N GLU A 125 -4.34 -2.29 22.20
CA GLU A 125 -3.02 -2.89 22.41
C GLU A 125 -1.89 -2.14 21.67
N VAL A 126 -2.23 -1.15 20.84
CA VAL A 126 -1.26 -0.42 20.02
C VAL A 126 -0.86 0.85 20.76
N SER A 127 0.40 0.91 21.19
CA SER A 127 0.94 2.08 21.89
C SER A 127 1.63 3.08 20.95
N MET A 128 2.25 2.56 19.89
CA MET A 128 3.15 3.31 19.02
C MET A 128 3.04 2.82 17.58
N ILE A 129 3.23 3.75 16.64
CA ILE A 129 3.36 3.42 15.23
C ILE A 129 4.67 3.99 14.70
N VAL A 130 5.50 3.14 14.11
CA VAL A 130 6.71 3.54 13.40
C VAL A 130 6.44 3.46 11.90
N LEU A 131 6.48 4.59 11.20
CA LEU A 131 6.49 4.62 9.74
C LEU A 131 7.94 4.58 9.27
N ASP A 132 8.34 3.46 8.69
CA ASP A 132 9.69 3.15 8.25
C ASP A 132 9.79 3.38 6.73
N LEU A 133 10.38 4.50 6.34
CA LEU A 133 10.57 4.91 4.94
C LEU A 133 11.99 4.61 4.48
N GLU A 134 12.29 4.77 3.19
CA GLU A 134 13.61 4.45 2.63
C GLU A 134 14.79 5.08 3.39
N ASP A 135 14.73 6.38 3.67
CA ASP A 135 15.83 7.17 4.24
C ASP A 135 15.66 7.49 5.74
N LYS A 136 14.45 7.34 6.29
CA LYS A 136 14.12 7.82 7.64
C LYS A 136 12.95 7.08 8.27
N ARG A 137 12.75 7.35 9.56
CA ARG A 137 11.62 6.86 10.35
C ARG A 137 10.85 8.02 10.96
N TYR A 138 9.56 7.81 11.11
CA TYR A 138 8.72 8.65 11.96
C TYR A 138 8.09 7.79 13.05
N LEU A 139 8.16 8.25 14.28
CA LEU A 139 7.47 7.65 15.42
C LEU A 139 6.22 8.47 15.74
N PHE A 140 5.07 7.83 15.77
CA PHE A 140 3.78 8.41 16.09
C PHE A 140 3.26 7.81 17.40
N THR A 141 2.88 8.67 18.34
CA THR A 141 2.23 8.27 19.60
C THR A 141 0.93 9.05 19.77
N ALA A 142 -0.08 8.41 20.36
CA ALA A 142 -1.34 9.04 20.73
C ALA A 142 -1.84 8.42 22.04
N LYS A 143 -1.69 9.13 23.15
CA LYS A 143 -2.16 8.68 24.47
C LYS A 143 -3.07 9.75 25.07
N GLY A 144 -4.37 9.48 25.09
CA GLY A 144 -5.35 10.49 25.48
C GLY A 144 -5.26 11.72 24.57
N THR A 145 -4.99 12.89 25.15
CA THR A 145 -4.80 14.15 24.43
C THR A 145 -3.36 14.38 23.96
N ASP A 146 -2.40 13.57 24.41
CA ASP A 146 -1.00 13.74 24.08
C ASP A 146 -0.68 13.06 22.74
N ILE A 147 -0.55 13.90 21.72
CA ILE A 147 -0.29 13.49 20.33
C ILE A 147 1.09 14.00 19.92
N ASN A 148 2.03 13.08 19.74
CA ASN A 148 3.41 13.40 19.40
C ASN A 148 3.87 12.71 18.12
N VAL A 149 4.79 13.37 17.42
CA VAL A 149 5.46 12.85 16.23
C VAL A 149 6.94 13.19 16.30
N ALA A 150 7.79 12.19 16.20
CA ALA A 150 9.24 12.34 16.12
C ALA A 150 9.75 11.93 14.73
N GLU A 151 10.83 12.58 14.29
CA GLU A 151 11.59 12.22 13.09
C GLU A 151 12.94 11.66 13.52
N GLY A 152 13.37 10.58 12.87
CA GLY A 152 14.68 9.98 13.09
C GLY A 152 15.24 9.39 11.80
N ARG A 153 16.53 9.09 11.81
CA ARG A 153 17.21 8.31 10.76
C ARG A 153 16.70 6.87 10.76
N LYS A 154 17.08 6.11 9.74
CA LYS A 154 16.79 4.67 9.64
C LYS A 154 17.33 3.86 10.83
N THR A 155 18.36 4.35 11.50
CA THR A 155 18.98 3.75 12.69
C THR A 155 18.32 4.16 14.00
N ASP A 156 17.37 5.09 13.97
CA ASP A 156 16.69 5.59 15.17
C ASP A 156 15.44 4.76 15.48
N PHE A 157 14.92 4.94 16.69
CA PHE A 157 13.77 4.24 17.26
C PHE A 157 13.93 2.71 17.42
N ASN A 158 15.15 2.25 17.71
CA ASN A 158 15.43 0.82 17.86
C ASN A 158 14.69 0.21 19.06
N GLU A 159 14.56 0.95 20.16
CA GLU A 159 13.82 0.49 21.34
C GLU A 159 12.33 0.31 21.03
N GLU A 160 11.74 1.21 20.26
CA GLU A 160 10.34 1.19 19.88
C GLU A 160 10.02 0.04 18.92
N ILE A 161 10.90 -0.23 17.95
CA ILE A 161 10.71 -1.38 17.05
C ILE A 161 11.00 -2.73 17.72
N GLU A 162 11.64 -2.75 18.90
CA GLU A 162 11.75 -3.94 19.75
C GLU A 162 10.60 -4.07 20.77
N ASN A 163 9.63 -3.16 20.76
CA ASN A 163 8.43 -3.27 21.58
C ASN A 163 7.30 -4.03 20.85
N PRO A 164 6.77 -5.14 21.41
CA PRO A 164 5.73 -5.96 20.75
C PRO A 164 4.36 -5.28 20.63
N THR A 165 4.13 -4.16 21.33
CA THR A 165 2.91 -3.33 21.21
C THR A 165 3.02 -2.28 20.10
N THR A 166 4.20 -2.12 19.51
CA THR A 166 4.44 -1.23 18.37
C THR A 166 4.00 -1.89 17.07
N TRP A 167 3.44 -1.07 16.18
CA TRP A 167 3.29 -1.43 14.78
C TRP A 167 4.28 -0.66 13.91
N CYS A 168 5.11 -1.38 13.19
CA CYS A 168 6.01 -0.85 12.18
C CYS A 168 5.37 -1.00 10.80
N ILE A 169 5.16 0.11 10.09
CA ILE A 169 4.70 0.11 8.70
C ILE A 169 5.88 0.49 7.83
N VAL A 170 6.35 -0.44 7.01
CA VAL A 170 7.46 -0.24 6.07
C VAL A 170 6.87 0.11 4.71
N ASP A 171 6.96 1.37 4.29
CA ASP A 171 6.52 1.82 2.96
C ASP A 171 7.75 2.15 2.14
N THR A 172 8.12 1.23 1.25
CA THR A 172 9.39 1.18 0.49
C THR A 172 10.64 0.89 1.35
N GLY A 173 11.52 0.02 0.84
CA GLY A 173 12.76 -0.39 1.50
C GLY A 173 12.75 -1.84 2.00
N THR A 174 13.68 -2.19 2.88
CA THR A 174 13.83 -3.53 3.46
C THR A 174 13.47 -3.53 4.94
N ALA A 175 13.05 -4.69 5.45
CA ALA A 175 12.71 -4.88 6.85
C ALA A 175 13.66 -5.90 7.50
N THR A 176 14.37 -5.46 8.53
CA THR A 176 15.17 -6.31 9.41
C THR A 176 14.31 -6.97 10.49
N LYS A 177 14.82 -8.05 11.09
CA LYS A 177 14.19 -8.74 12.23
C LYS A 177 13.95 -7.74 13.36
N ARG A 178 12.74 -7.78 13.93
CA ARG A 178 12.29 -6.92 15.04
C ARG A 178 11.13 -7.57 15.79
N ALA A 179 10.91 -7.18 17.05
CA ALA A 179 9.77 -7.63 17.86
C ALA A 179 8.47 -6.84 17.59
N ALA A 180 8.51 -5.65 16.99
CA ALA A 180 7.29 -4.96 16.58
C ALA A 180 6.48 -5.78 15.56
N ASN A 181 5.15 -5.65 15.63
CA ASN A 181 4.29 -6.13 14.54
C ASN A 181 4.64 -5.33 13.28
N THR A 182 4.79 -5.99 12.14
CA THR A 182 5.33 -5.34 10.94
C THR A 182 4.43 -5.53 9.74
N VAL A 183 4.12 -4.44 9.05
CA VAL A 183 3.41 -4.44 7.76
C VAL A 183 4.34 -3.84 6.72
N MET A 184 4.81 -4.68 5.81
CA MET A 184 5.66 -4.27 4.70
C MET A 184 4.80 -4.07 3.45
N LEU A 185 4.87 -2.87 2.87
CA LEU A 185 4.22 -2.51 1.63
C LEU A 185 5.25 -2.54 0.52
N SER A 186 5.11 -3.47 -0.41
CA SER A 186 6.05 -3.60 -1.53
C SER A 186 5.32 -3.77 -2.85
N PHE A 187 5.98 -3.39 -3.93
CA PHE A 187 5.63 -3.91 -5.26
C PHE A 187 6.25 -5.32 -5.40
N PRO A 188 5.78 -6.13 -6.37
CA PRO A 188 6.21 -7.52 -6.55
C PRO A 188 7.64 -7.60 -7.06
N ASP A 189 8.59 -7.39 -6.16
CA ASP A 189 10.02 -7.57 -6.40
C ASP A 189 10.58 -8.34 -5.21
N ARG A 190 10.89 -9.60 -5.47
CA ARG A 190 11.33 -10.56 -4.46
C ARG A 190 12.60 -10.10 -3.76
N GLU A 191 13.47 -9.37 -4.45
CA GLU A 191 14.75 -8.95 -3.88
C GLU A 191 14.55 -7.97 -2.70
N LEU A 192 13.46 -7.20 -2.71
CA LEU A 192 13.15 -6.24 -1.65
C LEU A 192 12.67 -6.90 -0.35
N TYR A 193 11.99 -8.05 -0.43
CA TYR A 193 11.32 -8.67 0.72
C TYR A 193 11.67 -10.14 0.98
N LYS A 194 12.55 -10.77 0.18
CA LYS A 194 12.93 -12.18 0.38
C LYS A 194 13.46 -12.46 1.79
N GLU A 195 14.22 -11.54 2.37
CA GLU A 195 14.73 -11.68 3.74
C GLU A 195 13.60 -11.53 4.77
N PHE A 196 12.63 -10.66 4.50
CA PHE A 196 11.45 -10.50 5.35
C PHE A 196 10.58 -11.76 5.38
N LEU A 197 10.41 -12.43 4.23
CA LEU A 197 9.65 -13.67 4.13
C LEU A 197 10.27 -14.85 4.90
N LYS A 198 11.57 -14.82 5.18
CA LYS A 198 12.23 -15.86 6.00
C LYS A 198 11.81 -15.81 7.47
N PHE A 199 11.23 -14.70 7.94
CA PHE A 199 10.82 -14.60 9.33
C PHE A 199 9.59 -15.47 9.63
N PRO A 200 9.60 -16.25 10.73
CA PRO A 200 8.46 -17.06 11.14
C PRO A 200 7.18 -16.24 11.28
N GLY A 201 6.06 -16.82 10.86
CA GLY A 201 4.74 -16.21 10.96
C GLY A 201 4.44 -15.15 9.90
N THR A 202 5.34 -14.89 8.95
CA THR A 202 5.09 -13.92 7.87
C THR A 202 3.98 -14.40 6.95
N LYS A 203 3.01 -13.52 6.68
CA LYS A 203 1.88 -13.76 5.77
C LYS A 203 1.93 -12.78 4.61
N THR A 204 1.71 -13.27 3.39
CA THR A 204 1.62 -12.44 2.19
C THR A 204 0.17 -12.24 1.82
N LEU A 205 -0.23 -10.98 1.63
CA LEU A 205 -1.54 -10.55 1.18
C LEU A 205 -1.40 -9.71 -0.09
N TYR A 206 -2.36 -9.83 -0.98
CA TYR A 206 -2.39 -9.14 -2.28
C TYR A 206 -3.46 -8.07 -2.29
N MET A 207 -3.06 -6.83 -2.55
CA MET A 207 -4.00 -5.73 -2.72
C MET A 207 -4.57 -5.75 -4.14
N PRO A 208 -5.90 -5.75 -4.33
CA PRO A 208 -6.49 -5.72 -5.65
C PRO A 208 -6.30 -4.34 -6.30
N PHE A 209 -6.30 -4.29 -7.63
CA PHE A 209 -6.43 -3.04 -8.38
C PHE A 209 -7.82 -2.40 -8.18
N TRP A 210 -8.02 -1.20 -8.69
CA TRP A 210 -9.24 -0.44 -8.45
C TRP A 210 -10.42 -0.95 -9.28
N THR A 211 -11.64 -0.74 -8.82
CA THR A 211 -12.81 -0.88 -9.69
C THR A 211 -12.98 0.39 -10.55
N ARG A 212 -13.63 0.27 -11.71
CA ARG A 212 -14.00 1.46 -12.51
C ARG A 212 -14.85 2.45 -11.70
N SER A 213 -15.69 1.96 -10.80
CA SER A 213 -16.50 2.80 -9.89
C SER A 213 -15.63 3.61 -8.92
N GLU A 214 -14.63 2.97 -8.28
CA GLU A 214 -13.66 3.66 -7.42
C GLU A 214 -12.91 4.75 -8.19
N ILE A 215 -12.44 4.45 -9.41
CA ILE A 215 -11.72 5.41 -10.26
C ILE A 215 -12.60 6.63 -10.57
N HIS A 216 -13.84 6.41 -11.01
CA HIS A 216 -14.76 7.50 -11.34
C HIS A 216 -15.16 8.33 -10.12
N LYS A 217 -15.35 7.68 -8.96
CA LYS A 217 -15.64 8.34 -7.70
C LYS A 217 -14.47 9.22 -7.26
N CYS A 218 -13.25 8.70 -7.32
CA CYS A 218 -12.03 9.44 -7.02
C CYS A 218 -11.82 10.60 -7.99
N ARG A 219 -11.95 10.37 -9.31
CA ARG A 219 -11.89 11.42 -10.33
C ARG A 219 -12.83 12.58 -10.01
N LYS A 220 -14.12 12.28 -9.77
CA LYS A 220 -15.14 13.30 -9.47
C LYS A 220 -14.75 14.21 -8.31
N ARG A 221 -14.06 13.68 -7.30
CA ARG A 221 -13.78 14.40 -6.05
C ARG A 221 -12.38 15.03 -6.00
N LEU A 222 -11.36 14.31 -6.46
CA LEU A 222 -9.94 14.67 -6.30
C LEU A 222 -9.31 15.16 -7.60
N TYR A 223 -9.89 14.83 -8.76
CA TYR A 223 -9.41 15.26 -10.08
C TYR A 223 -10.56 15.90 -10.88
N PRO A 224 -11.23 16.95 -10.36
CA PRO A 224 -12.43 17.50 -11.00
C PRO A 224 -12.17 18.02 -12.41
N ASN A 225 -10.96 18.55 -12.65
CA ASN A 225 -10.49 19.08 -13.94
C ASN A 225 -10.21 17.99 -14.98
N LEU A 226 -10.08 16.73 -14.55
CA LEU A 226 -9.81 15.62 -15.45
C LEU A 226 -11.11 15.12 -16.07
N GLY A 227 -11.26 15.25 -17.38
CA GLY A 227 -12.45 14.85 -18.12
C GLY A 227 -12.77 13.34 -17.98
N LYS A 228 -14.06 13.00 -17.86
CA LYS A 228 -14.51 11.59 -17.77
C LYS A 228 -14.08 10.78 -19.00
N GLN A 229 -14.19 11.37 -20.20
CA GLN A 229 -13.80 10.71 -21.46
C GLN A 229 -12.30 10.40 -21.50
N THR A 230 -11.44 11.33 -21.06
CA THR A 230 -9.99 11.12 -20.94
C THR A 230 -9.69 9.93 -20.03
N VAL A 231 -10.30 9.88 -18.84
CA VAL A 231 -10.13 8.76 -17.90
C VAL A 231 -10.60 7.44 -18.50
N ASN A 232 -11.73 7.43 -19.20
CA ASN A 232 -12.21 6.23 -19.88
C ASN A 232 -11.22 5.74 -20.94
N SER A 233 -10.69 6.63 -21.78
CA SER A 233 -9.66 6.27 -22.76
C SER A 233 -8.42 5.68 -22.09
N LEU A 234 -7.98 6.26 -20.97
CA LEU A 234 -6.85 5.75 -20.20
C LEU A 234 -7.15 4.41 -19.52
N LEU A 235 -8.37 4.18 -19.03
CA LEU A 235 -8.81 2.89 -18.48
C LEU A 235 -8.75 1.78 -19.53
N GLU A 236 -9.09 2.07 -20.79
CA GLU A 236 -8.99 1.09 -21.89
C GLU A 236 -7.54 0.76 -22.25
N LYS A 237 -6.56 1.62 -21.91
CA LYS A 237 -5.13 1.39 -22.16
C LYS A 237 -4.41 0.77 -20.97
N TRP A 238 -4.48 1.43 -19.82
CA TRP A 238 -3.73 1.10 -18.62
C TRP A 238 -4.46 0.17 -17.66
N GLY A 239 -5.71 -0.19 -17.95
CA GLY A 239 -6.57 -0.85 -16.98
C GLY A 239 -6.85 0.03 -15.77
N ASN A 240 -7.22 -0.61 -14.65
CA ASN A 240 -7.71 0.11 -13.47
C ASN A 240 -6.58 0.53 -12.51
N ILE A 241 -5.53 1.19 -13.04
CA ILE A 241 -4.37 1.66 -12.27
C ILE A 241 -4.44 3.19 -12.07
N PRO A 242 -4.86 3.68 -10.88
CA PRO A 242 -5.08 5.11 -10.61
C PRO A 242 -3.89 6.00 -10.92
N ARG A 243 -2.67 5.51 -10.69
CA ARG A 243 -1.45 6.27 -10.99
C ARG A 243 -1.45 6.76 -12.44
N TYR A 244 -1.83 5.91 -13.40
CA TYR A 244 -1.78 6.27 -14.82
C TYR A 244 -3.08 6.88 -15.34
N VAL A 245 -4.23 6.50 -14.77
CA VAL A 245 -5.53 6.98 -15.25
C VAL A 245 -6.05 8.22 -14.52
N LEU A 246 -5.43 8.61 -13.39
CA LEU A 246 -5.76 9.82 -12.61
C LEU A 246 -4.52 10.70 -12.37
N GLU A 247 -3.59 10.25 -11.53
CA GLU A 247 -2.45 11.06 -11.06
C GLU A 247 -1.58 11.55 -12.21
N LYS A 248 -1.25 10.65 -13.14
CA LYS A 248 -0.39 10.91 -14.29
C LYS A 248 -1.16 10.98 -15.59
N ALA A 249 -2.47 11.24 -15.53
CA ALA A 249 -3.34 11.24 -16.72
C ALA A 249 -2.87 12.26 -17.78
N MET A 250 -2.28 13.37 -17.35
CA MET A 250 -1.78 14.46 -18.22
C MET A 250 -0.25 14.48 -18.35
N ASP A 251 0.44 13.49 -17.79
CA ASP A 251 1.91 13.38 -17.87
C ASP A 251 2.29 12.57 -19.11
N ALA A 252 2.69 13.26 -20.18
CA ALA A 252 3.03 12.64 -21.46
C ALA A 252 4.17 11.59 -21.36
N VAL A 253 5.16 11.81 -20.47
CA VAL A 253 6.27 10.88 -20.28
C VAL A 253 5.78 9.61 -19.61
N ALA A 254 4.98 9.74 -18.56
CA ALA A 254 4.38 8.59 -17.90
C ALA A 254 3.44 7.82 -18.83
N GLN A 255 2.65 8.51 -19.65
CA GLN A 255 1.76 7.90 -20.63
C GLN A 255 2.53 7.12 -21.71
N ARG A 256 3.62 7.71 -22.25
CA ARG A 256 4.49 7.02 -23.22
C ARG A 256 5.12 5.75 -22.66
N SER A 257 5.33 5.69 -21.34
CA SER A 257 5.95 4.54 -20.70
C SER A 257 5.16 3.22 -20.79
N LEU A 258 3.89 3.23 -21.23
CA LEU A 258 3.17 2.00 -21.62
C LEU A 258 3.66 1.50 -22.98
N GLU A 259 3.75 2.40 -23.96
CA GLU A 259 4.23 2.07 -25.30
C GLU A 259 5.69 1.60 -25.25
N ASP A 260 6.50 2.23 -24.41
CA ASP A 260 7.89 1.79 -24.18
C ASP A 260 7.92 0.36 -23.62
N ALA A 261 7.01 0.01 -22.71
CA ALA A 261 6.93 -1.33 -22.14
C ALA A 261 6.45 -2.36 -23.18
N ILE A 262 5.46 -2.01 -24.01
CA ILE A 262 4.99 -2.84 -25.13
C ILE A 262 6.13 -3.07 -26.13
N ALA A 263 6.89 -2.03 -26.48
CA ALA A 263 8.01 -2.14 -27.40
C ALA A 263 9.15 -2.98 -26.80
N PHE A 264 9.48 -2.77 -25.53
CA PHE A 264 10.61 -3.39 -24.85
C PHE A 264 10.38 -4.86 -24.47
N CYS A 265 9.26 -5.18 -23.82
CA CYS A 265 8.99 -6.54 -23.35
C CYS A 265 8.72 -7.48 -24.51
N ARG A 266 9.39 -8.63 -24.52
CA ARG A 266 9.05 -9.75 -25.40
C ARG A 266 7.97 -10.61 -24.77
N TRP A 267 7.39 -11.47 -25.60
CA TRP A 267 6.45 -12.49 -25.17
C TRP A 267 6.93 -13.28 -23.94
N GLU A 268 8.19 -13.72 -23.92
CA GLU A 268 8.76 -14.51 -22.82
C GLU A 268 8.80 -13.72 -21.51
N ASP A 269 9.03 -12.40 -21.57
CA ASP A 269 9.07 -11.55 -20.38
C ASP A 269 7.67 -11.43 -19.74
N ILE A 270 6.63 -11.41 -20.58
CA ILE A 270 5.24 -11.37 -20.14
C ILE A 270 4.85 -12.71 -19.52
N MET A 271 5.20 -13.82 -20.16
CA MET A 271 4.97 -15.16 -19.63
C MET A 271 5.70 -15.41 -18.32
N HIS A 272 6.96 -14.98 -18.24
CA HIS A 272 7.75 -14.99 -17.02
C HIS A 272 7.05 -14.18 -15.92
N CYS A 273 6.52 -13.00 -16.25
CA CYS A 273 5.75 -12.22 -15.30
C CYS A 273 4.44 -12.89 -14.86
N VAL A 274 3.82 -13.71 -15.70
CA VAL A 274 2.61 -14.45 -15.29
C VAL A 274 2.95 -15.59 -14.33
N GLY A 275 4.02 -16.35 -14.61
CA GLY A 275 4.43 -17.49 -13.79
C GLY A 275 5.18 -17.09 -12.51
N GLU A 276 6.10 -16.15 -12.61
CA GLU A 276 6.99 -15.70 -11.54
C GLU A 276 7.05 -14.16 -11.46
N PRO A 277 5.93 -13.48 -11.12
CA PRO A 277 5.87 -12.03 -11.18
C PRO A 277 6.89 -11.34 -10.28
N GLU A 278 7.35 -11.96 -9.20
CA GLU A 278 8.27 -11.32 -8.25
C GLU A 278 9.72 -11.24 -8.77
N THR A 279 10.07 -11.99 -9.81
CA THR A 279 11.40 -11.99 -10.46
C THR A 279 11.34 -11.41 -11.87
N ALA A 280 10.19 -10.85 -12.26
CA ALA A 280 9.94 -10.37 -13.60
C ALA A 280 10.49 -8.96 -13.85
N LEU A 281 10.65 -8.62 -15.12
CA LEU A 281 11.02 -7.27 -15.52
C LEU A 281 9.97 -6.27 -15.05
N HIS A 282 10.41 -5.17 -14.42
CA HIS A 282 9.48 -4.15 -13.93
C HIS A 282 8.55 -3.57 -15.01
N ALA A 283 9.01 -3.53 -16.27
CA ALA A 283 8.20 -3.10 -17.40
C ALA A 283 6.99 -4.03 -17.65
N ALA A 284 7.13 -5.34 -17.40
CA ALA A 284 6.06 -6.31 -17.61
C ALA A 284 4.86 -6.07 -16.66
N HIS A 285 5.08 -5.53 -15.46
CA HIS A 285 4.00 -5.16 -14.54
C HIS A 285 3.10 -4.01 -15.01
N LYS A 286 3.47 -3.34 -16.11
CA LYS A 286 2.55 -2.40 -16.80
C LYS A 286 1.60 -3.14 -17.73
N LEU A 287 2.01 -4.31 -18.24
CA LEU A 287 1.30 -5.11 -19.24
C LEU A 287 0.44 -6.21 -18.61
N VAL A 288 0.84 -6.72 -17.45
CA VAL A 288 0.09 -7.71 -16.66
C VAL A 288 -0.04 -7.28 -15.20
N HIS A 289 -1.23 -7.46 -14.64
CA HIS A 289 -1.60 -7.00 -13.30
C HIS A 289 -2.05 -8.15 -12.40
N PHE A 290 -1.82 -7.96 -11.11
CA PHE A 290 -2.34 -8.83 -10.05
C PHE A 290 -3.84 -8.62 -9.90
N LYS A 291 -4.61 -9.71 -9.92
CA LYS A 291 -6.02 -9.76 -9.54
C LYS A 291 -6.16 -10.74 -8.39
N VAL A 292 -6.79 -10.31 -7.29
CA VAL A 292 -7.04 -11.21 -6.15
C VAL A 292 -7.97 -12.33 -6.59
N ALA A 293 -7.61 -13.57 -6.31
CA ALA A 293 -8.41 -14.73 -6.69
C ALA A 293 -9.74 -14.73 -5.92
N ALA A 294 -10.84 -15.01 -6.64
CA ALA A 294 -12.17 -14.99 -6.06
C ALA A 294 -12.29 -15.97 -4.88
N GLY A 295 -12.86 -15.50 -3.77
CA GLY A 295 -13.03 -16.32 -2.54
C GLY A 295 -11.75 -16.58 -1.75
N LYS A 296 -10.58 -16.06 -2.16
CA LYS A 296 -9.29 -16.34 -1.50
C LYS A 296 -8.83 -15.28 -0.50
N GLN A 297 -9.74 -14.41 -0.05
CA GLN A 297 -9.52 -13.47 1.06
C GLN A 297 -8.16 -12.73 1.04
N TYR A 298 -7.71 -12.29 -0.14
CA TYR A 298 -6.41 -11.61 -0.35
C TYR A 298 -5.15 -12.48 -0.24
N ASP A 299 -5.24 -13.78 0.05
CA ASP A 299 -4.08 -14.66 0.23
C ASP A 299 -3.52 -15.21 -1.09
N GLN A 300 -4.32 -15.18 -2.16
CA GLN A 300 -3.95 -15.67 -3.48
C GLN A 300 -4.28 -14.65 -4.55
N PHE A 301 -3.49 -14.65 -5.62
CA PHE A 301 -3.69 -13.84 -6.79
C PHE A 301 -3.67 -14.71 -8.04
N ILE A 302 -4.20 -14.14 -9.09
CA ILE A 302 -4.06 -14.56 -10.48
C ILE A 302 -3.48 -13.37 -11.25
N MET A 303 -2.83 -13.64 -12.37
CA MET A 303 -2.36 -12.60 -13.26
C MET A 303 -3.39 -12.37 -14.36
N ASN A 304 -3.58 -11.11 -14.74
CA ASN A 304 -4.46 -10.74 -15.84
C ASN A 304 -3.77 -9.71 -16.73
N MET A 305 -4.12 -9.69 -18.00
CA MET A 305 -3.71 -8.63 -18.89
C MET A 305 -4.19 -7.27 -18.40
N ALA A 306 -3.35 -6.26 -18.57
CA ALA A 306 -3.65 -4.89 -18.15
C ALA A 306 -4.91 -4.35 -18.85
N SER A 307 -5.07 -4.66 -20.13
CA SER A 307 -6.21 -4.24 -20.95
C SER A 307 -6.26 -5.00 -22.29
N TYR A 308 -7.40 -4.93 -22.98
CA TYR A 308 -7.51 -5.40 -24.37
C TYR A 308 -6.59 -4.63 -25.33
N TYR A 309 -6.38 -3.32 -25.09
CA TYR A 309 -5.43 -2.55 -25.87
C TYR A 309 -4.02 -3.15 -25.84
N VAL A 310 -3.55 -3.55 -24.65
CA VAL A 310 -2.24 -4.19 -24.50
C VAL A 310 -2.20 -5.53 -25.21
N VAL A 311 -3.28 -6.32 -25.11
CA VAL A 311 -3.42 -7.59 -25.82
C VAL A 311 -3.31 -7.41 -27.34
N ASP A 312 -4.06 -6.47 -27.90
CA ASP A 312 -4.06 -6.18 -29.34
C ASP A 312 -2.67 -5.71 -29.79
N LYS A 313 -1.99 -4.87 -29.00
CA LYS A 313 -0.64 -4.39 -29.32
C LYS A 313 0.42 -5.48 -29.28
N ILE A 314 0.32 -6.42 -28.34
CA ILE A 314 1.21 -7.58 -28.28
C ILE A 314 0.90 -8.52 -29.45
N ALA A 315 -0.37 -8.75 -29.79
CA ALA A 315 -0.76 -9.56 -30.95
C ALA A 315 -0.23 -8.98 -32.26
N GLU A 316 -0.33 -7.65 -32.45
CA GLU A 316 0.23 -6.95 -33.61
C GLU A 316 1.75 -7.10 -33.71
N LYS A 317 2.44 -7.12 -32.56
CA LYS A 317 3.91 -7.19 -32.48
C LYS A 317 4.45 -8.61 -32.64
N ASP A 318 3.89 -9.55 -31.88
CA ASP A 318 4.45 -10.90 -31.67
C ASP A 318 3.57 -12.02 -32.24
N GLY A 319 2.37 -11.69 -32.77
CA GLY A 319 1.44 -12.63 -33.40
C GLY A 319 0.36 -13.22 -32.45
N ASP A 320 -0.80 -13.54 -33.03
CA ASP A 320 -2.00 -13.99 -32.28
C ASP A 320 -1.82 -15.29 -31.49
N ASN A 321 -0.93 -16.19 -31.96
CA ASN A 321 -0.71 -17.50 -31.31
C ASN A 321 -0.15 -17.35 -29.90
N HIS A 322 0.70 -16.34 -29.67
CA HIS A 322 1.27 -16.07 -28.36
C HIS A 322 0.18 -15.58 -27.39
N VAL A 323 -0.65 -14.62 -27.81
CA VAL A 323 -1.77 -14.14 -27.01
C VAL A 323 -2.71 -15.28 -26.59
N LYS A 324 -3.01 -16.21 -27.49
CA LYS A 324 -3.83 -17.38 -27.15
C LYS A 324 -3.20 -18.23 -26.04
N HIS A 325 -1.91 -18.54 -26.14
CA HIS A 325 -1.20 -19.27 -25.08
C HIS A 325 -1.21 -18.53 -23.74
N LEU A 326 -1.23 -17.19 -23.74
CA LEU A 326 -1.28 -16.40 -22.51
C LEU A 326 -2.59 -16.61 -21.79
N TRP A 327 -3.69 -16.53 -22.55
CA TRP A 327 -5.02 -16.76 -22.03
C TRP A 327 -5.18 -18.19 -21.55
N ASP A 328 -4.69 -19.18 -22.31
CA ASP A 328 -4.71 -20.57 -21.87
C ASP A 328 -3.94 -20.75 -20.55
N LEU A 329 -2.79 -20.08 -20.38
CA LEU A 329 -2.01 -20.16 -19.13
C LEU A 329 -2.70 -19.42 -17.97
N ILE A 330 -3.26 -18.24 -18.21
CA ILE A 330 -4.05 -17.51 -17.22
C ILE A 330 -5.26 -18.35 -16.80
N ASP A 331 -5.99 -18.95 -17.75
CA ASP A 331 -7.14 -19.81 -17.50
C ASP A 331 -6.74 -21.07 -16.70
N LEU A 332 -5.63 -21.72 -17.07
CA LEU A 332 -5.06 -22.86 -16.33
C LEU A 332 -4.65 -22.47 -14.91
N ALA A 333 -4.01 -21.32 -14.73
CA ALA A 333 -3.58 -20.82 -13.43
C ALA A 333 -4.76 -20.37 -12.54
N THR A 334 -5.88 -19.99 -13.14
CA THR A 334 -7.06 -19.47 -12.43
C THR A 334 -8.10 -20.53 -12.12
N GLY A 335 -8.11 -21.66 -12.85
CA GLY A 335 -9.17 -22.67 -12.77
C GLY A 335 -10.56 -22.10 -13.10
N TYR A 336 -10.63 -20.96 -13.79
CA TYR A 336 -11.84 -20.16 -13.97
C TYR A 336 -12.05 -19.83 -15.45
N HIS A 337 -13.07 -20.42 -16.07
CA HIS A 337 -13.56 -19.96 -17.37
C HIS A 337 -14.50 -18.77 -17.15
N GLU A 338 -14.13 -17.57 -17.60
CA GLU A 338 -15.08 -16.44 -17.65
C GLU A 338 -16.09 -16.70 -18.80
N PRO A 339 -17.39 -16.88 -18.53
CA PRO A 339 -18.35 -17.14 -19.60
C PRO A 339 -18.55 -15.85 -20.43
N GLY A 340 -18.14 -15.87 -21.70
CA GLY A 340 -18.36 -14.76 -22.63
C GLY A 340 -17.10 -14.12 -23.23
N THR A 341 -15.90 -14.63 -22.93
CA THR A 341 -14.67 -14.23 -23.64
C THR A 341 -14.76 -14.72 -25.08
N ARG A 342 -15.16 -13.81 -25.98
CA ARG A 342 -15.20 -14.07 -27.42
C ARG A 342 -13.76 -14.24 -27.88
N TRP A 343 -13.36 -15.49 -28.13
CA TRP A 343 -12.09 -15.81 -28.77
C TRP A 343 -11.98 -15.01 -30.06
N LEU A 344 -11.01 -14.10 -30.15
CA LEU A 344 -10.56 -13.55 -31.43
C LEU A 344 -9.82 -14.68 -32.14
N THR A 345 -10.58 -15.60 -32.74
CA THR A 345 -10.08 -16.34 -33.89
C THR A 345 -9.84 -15.33 -35.00
N GLY A 346 -8.68 -15.41 -35.65
CA GLY A 346 -8.07 -14.35 -36.43
C GLY A 346 -8.98 -13.64 -37.45
N ARG A 347 -8.58 -12.40 -37.76
CA ARG A 347 -9.08 -11.52 -38.84
C ARG A 347 -10.12 -12.18 -39.77
N ALA A 348 -11.40 -11.94 -39.50
CA ALA A 348 -12.44 -12.11 -40.50
C ALA A 348 -12.79 -10.74 -41.09
N GLY A 349 -12.35 -10.53 -42.33
CA GLY A 349 -13.07 -9.78 -43.35
C GLY A 349 -13.31 -8.28 -43.12
N ARG A 350 -12.67 -7.47 -43.97
CA ARG A 350 -13.27 -6.18 -44.40
C ARG A 350 -14.70 -6.47 -44.84
N ALA A 351 -15.69 -5.92 -44.14
CA ALA A 351 -17.02 -5.77 -44.71
C ALA A 351 -16.92 -4.69 -45.80
N ALA A 352 -17.10 -5.11 -47.05
CA ALA A 352 -17.39 -4.20 -48.15
C ALA A 352 -18.70 -3.45 -47.84
N PRO A 353 -18.85 -2.20 -48.30
CA PRO A 353 -20.12 -1.50 -48.19
C PRO A 353 -21.12 -2.17 -49.14
N VAL A 354 -22.32 -2.45 -48.65
CA VAL A 354 -23.47 -2.71 -49.51
C VAL A 354 -24.46 -1.58 -49.25
N GLU A 355 -24.94 -1.04 -50.36
CA GLU A 355 -25.78 0.14 -50.57
C GLU A 355 -27.00 0.27 -49.67
#